data_AF-A0A089HKV4-F1
#
_entry.id   AF-A0A089HKV4-F1
#
_cell.length_a   1.000
_cell.length_b   1.000
_cell.length_c   1.000
_cell.angle_alpha   90.00
_cell.angle_beta   90.00
_cell.angle_gamma   90.00
#
_symmetry.space_group_name_H-M   'P 1'
#
loop_
_entity.id
_entity.type
_entity.pdbx_description
1 polymer ?
#
loop_
_entity_poly.entity_id
_entity_poly.type
_entity_poly.pdbx_seq_one_letter_code
_entity_poly.pdbx_strand_id
1 'polypeptide(L)'
;MNTLTAWLEHYGYGLIFFALFLEMLALPLPGEMLMSYTGLFVYEGKLNWLLSTLFASAGATAGVTLSYWIGYRLGKPFTIKYGHRIHLGEEQLARISLWFEKYGDKLLFIAFFIPGVRHITGYFCGVTRMPFRRYAVYAYSGAIFWVSLFISLGRVLGPKWEAYHRTVNRYMIIFGLVSALLTLLVYLYRKHKRRVLASLMALLIQGVRHFNSFGKVRFLVLAAFSALVLFVSLMLGLIQDFLAQEFSQFDEVASYVVHTVFGPGWQDAMNGFAKLGSLYFYGPLIVLTALGVVLRGSDRLLELSFLLWVVLGGELLDTGLRMLFHRPGSVAAGVQVFNTFPSEETLTSLTVCGFSAFLLLRHYSESLIRISVILSVILLCLLVGISRIYFNVQFPSDVAAGYVFGGVWISLNVILLEVLRLLRNNEALTA
;
A
#
# COMPACT_ATOMS: atom_id res chain seq x y z
N MET A 1 -18.68 -5.17 -25.78
CA MET A 1 -19.10 -4.09 -24.87
C MET A 1 -20.62 -3.88 -24.94
N ASN A 2 -21.21 -3.63 -26.12
CA ASN A 2 -22.67 -3.42 -26.29
C ASN A 2 -23.55 -4.61 -25.87
N THR A 3 -23.03 -5.84 -25.92
CA THR A 3 -23.76 -7.04 -25.48
C THR A 3 -23.84 -7.12 -23.95
N LEU A 4 -22.79 -6.79 -23.23
CA LEU A 4 -22.77 -6.91 -21.76
C LEU A 4 -23.67 -5.86 -21.10
N THR A 5 -23.71 -4.65 -21.66
CA THR A 5 -24.60 -3.57 -21.24
C THR A 5 -26.07 -3.91 -21.52
N ALA A 6 -26.40 -4.43 -22.71
CA ALA A 6 -27.77 -4.84 -23.04
C ALA A 6 -28.30 -5.99 -22.15
N TRP A 7 -27.42 -6.93 -21.77
CA TRP A 7 -27.81 -8.03 -20.87
C TRP A 7 -27.96 -7.56 -19.41
N LEU A 8 -27.16 -6.58 -18.97
CA LEU A 8 -27.34 -5.91 -17.68
C LEU A 8 -28.64 -5.12 -17.61
N GLU A 9 -29.06 -4.47 -18.71
CA GLU A 9 -30.34 -3.74 -18.78
C GLU A 9 -31.54 -4.69 -18.68
N HIS A 10 -31.48 -5.88 -19.28
CA HIS A 10 -32.61 -6.82 -19.30
C HIS A 10 -32.64 -7.83 -18.13
N TYR A 11 -31.49 -8.33 -17.69
CA TYR A 11 -31.38 -9.39 -16.68
C TYR A 11 -30.71 -8.94 -15.38
N GLY A 12 -30.25 -7.68 -15.32
CA GLY A 12 -29.66 -6.97 -14.16
C GLY A 12 -29.15 -7.86 -13.04
N TYR A 13 -29.97 -8.04 -12.01
CA TYR A 13 -29.63 -8.77 -10.79
C TYR A 13 -29.35 -10.26 -10.99
N GLY A 14 -30.09 -10.93 -11.88
CA GLY A 14 -29.90 -12.35 -12.19
C GLY A 14 -28.58 -12.60 -12.90
N LEU A 15 -28.23 -11.74 -13.86
CA LEU A 15 -26.94 -11.82 -14.55
C LEU A 15 -25.77 -11.63 -13.58
N ILE A 16 -25.87 -10.67 -12.66
CA ILE A 16 -24.85 -10.42 -11.63
C ILE A 16 -24.65 -11.66 -10.75
N PHE A 17 -25.75 -12.26 -10.29
CA PHE A 17 -25.71 -13.49 -9.49
C PHE A 17 -25.00 -14.62 -10.24
N PHE A 18 -25.45 -14.95 -11.46
CA PHE A 18 -24.89 -16.07 -12.21
C PHE A 18 -23.45 -15.82 -12.64
N ALA A 19 -23.10 -14.59 -13.02
CA ALA A 19 -21.74 -14.26 -13.40
C ALA A 19 -20.76 -14.46 -12.25
N LEU A 20 -21.06 -13.92 -11.06
CA LEU A 20 -20.18 -14.11 -9.89
C LEU A 20 -20.22 -15.55 -9.37
N PHE A 21 -21.36 -16.23 -9.44
CA PHE A 21 -21.44 -17.65 -9.12
C PHE A 21 -20.49 -18.48 -9.99
N LEU A 22 -20.55 -18.30 -11.30
CA LEU A 22 -19.71 -19.01 -12.27
C LEU A 22 -18.24 -18.62 -12.15
N GLU A 23 -17.94 -17.35 -11.91
CA GLU A 23 -16.56 -16.88 -11.69
C GLU A 23 -15.93 -17.56 -10.47
N MET A 24 -16.68 -17.73 -9.38
CA MET A 24 -16.18 -18.41 -8.18
C MET A 24 -15.97 -19.92 -8.40
N LEU A 25 -16.46 -20.49 -9.51
CA LEU A 25 -16.16 -21.86 -9.97
C LEU A 25 -14.93 -21.92 -10.89
N ALA A 26 -14.06 -20.91 -10.83
CA ALA A 26 -12.83 -20.79 -11.62
C ALA A 26 -13.06 -20.68 -13.13
N LEU A 27 -14.27 -20.28 -13.56
CA LEU A 27 -14.47 -19.88 -14.95
C LEU A 27 -13.85 -18.49 -15.16
N PRO A 28 -13.10 -18.28 -16.27
CA PRO A 28 -12.40 -17.02 -16.53
C PRO A 28 -13.39 -15.92 -16.95
N LEU A 29 -14.17 -15.43 -15.98
CA LEU A 29 -15.09 -14.33 -16.14
C LEU A 29 -14.47 -13.06 -15.50
N PRO A 30 -14.55 -11.90 -16.16
CA PRO A 30 -14.00 -10.66 -15.63
C PRO A 30 -14.96 -10.05 -14.57
N GLY A 31 -15.05 -10.68 -13.40
CA GLY A 31 -16.00 -10.28 -12.35
C GLY A 31 -15.78 -8.87 -11.80
N GLU A 32 -14.53 -8.45 -11.68
CA GLU A 32 -14.17 -7.08 -11.25
C GLU A 32 -14.71 -6.04 -12.23
N MET A 33 -14.66 -6.33 -13.54
CA MET A 33 -15.26 -5.47 -14.56
C MET A 33 -16.77 -5.46 -14.40
N LEU A 34 -17.39 -6.63 -14.29
CA LEU A 34 -18.85 -6.75 -14.20
C LEU A 34 -19.42 -6.01 -12.98
N MET A 35 -18.79 -6.14 -11.82
CA MET A 35 -19.19 -5.40 -10.61
C MET A 35 -18.97 -3.90 -10.74
N SER A 36 -17.88 -3.48 -11.40
CA SER A 36 -17.63 -2.06 -11.61
C SER A 36 -18.65 -1.45 -12.60
N TYR A 37 -18.99 -2.16 -13.68
CA TYR A 37 -20.09 -1.77 -14.58
C TYR A 37 -21.45 -1.80 -13.88
N THR A 38 -21.69 -2.78 -13.01
CA THR A 38 -22.87 -2.80 -12.14
C THR A 38 -22.93 -1.53 -11.30
N GLY A 39 -21.80 -1.07 -10.77
CA GLY A 39 -21.67 0.21 -10.08
C GLY A 39 -22.05 1.40 -10.96
N LEU A 40 -21.57 1.47 -12.20
CA LEU A 40 -21.97 2.50 -13.17
C LEU A 40 -23.49 2.53 -13.39
N PHE A 41 -24.13 1.38 -13.53
CA PHE A 41 -25.58 1.27 -13.69
C PHE A 41 -26.35 1.71 -12.43
N VAL A 42 -25.74 1.50 -11.26
CA VAL A 42 -26.26 2.03 -10.00
C VAL A 42 -26.13 3.56 -9.96
N TYR A 43 -25.05 4.12 -10.50
CA TYR A 43 -24.87 5.57 -10.63
C TYR A 43 -25.90 6.19 -11.60
N GLU A 44 -26.15 5.55 -12.75
CA GLU A 44 -27.17 5.97 -13.73
C GLU A 44 -28.61 5.80 -13.22
N GLY A 45 -28.81 5.22 -12.03
CA GLY A 45 -30.13 4.97 -11.45
C GLY A 45 -30.88 3.78 -12.08
N LYS A 46 -30.23 3.01 -12.96
CA LYS A 46 -30.81 1.82 -13.61
C LYS A 46 -30.87 0.61 -12.68
N LEU A 47 -29.95 0.51 -11.72
CA LEU A 47 -29.93 -0.56 -10.71
C LEU A 47 -29.86 0.01 -9.29
N ASN A 48 -30.38 -0.74 -8.31
CA ASN A 48 -30.29 -0.37 -6.91
C ASN A 48 -28.99 -0.92 -6.29
N TRP A 49 -28.23 -0.06 -5.61
CA TRP A 49 -26.96 -0.45 -4.96
C TRP A 49 -27.10 -1.64 -4.01
N LEU A 50 -28.12 -1.62 -3.16
CA LEU A 50 -28.33 -2.65 -2.14
C LEU A 50 -28.69 -3.99 -2.80
N LEU A 51 -29.61 -3.98 -3.76
CA LEU A 51 -30.00 -5.19 -4.49
C LEU A 51 -28.82 -5.75 -5.30
N SER A 52 -28.06 -4.90 -6.00
CA SER A 52 -26.87 -5.32 -6.74
C SER A 52 -25.85 -5.99 -5.82
N THR A 53 -25.55 -5.39 -4.66
CA THR A 53 -24.62 -5.96 -3.67
C THR A 53 -25.16 -7.28 -3.09
N LEU A 54 -26.45 -7.39 -2.81
CA LEU A 54 -27.06 -8.61 -2.28
C LEU A 54 -27.02 -9.77 -3.28
N PHE A 55 -27.43 -9.54 -4.53
CA PHE A 55 -27.42 -10.57 -5.57
C PHE A 55 -25.99 -10.99 -5.94
N ALA A 56 -25.07 -10.02 -6.02
CA ALA A 56 -23.66 -10.29 -6.23
C ALA A 56 -23.06 -11.12 -5.08
N SER A 57 -23.35 -10.73 -3.84
CA SER A 57 -22.91 -11.47 -2.65
C SER A 57 -23.50 -12.87 -2.62
N ALA A 58 -24.77 -13.04 -2.96
CA ALA A 58 -25.43 -14.34 -3.04
C ALA A 58 -24.79 -15.24 -4.11
N GLY A 59 -24.49 -14.69 -5.29
CA GLY A 59 -23.79 -15.42 -6.36
C GLY A 59 -22.40 -15.86 -5.92
N ALA A 60 -21.61 -14.93 -5.38
CA ALA A 60 -20.26 -15.21 -4.91
C ALA A 60 -20.26 -16.25 -3.76
N THR A 61 -21.11 -16.08 -2.74
CA THR A 61 -21.20 -17.01 -1.61
C THR A 61 -21.70 -18.39 -2.03
N ALA A 62 -22.65 -18.48 -2.97
CA ALA A 62 -23.09 -19.76 -3.54
C ALA A 62 -21.95 -20.47 -4.29
N GLY A 63 -21.19 -19.73 -5.10
CA GLY A 63 -20.08 -20.29 -5.88
C GLY A 63 -18.95 -20.80 -4.99
N VAL A 64 -18.55 -20.04 -3.96
CA VAL A 64 -17.51 -20.48 -3.02
C VAL A 64 -17.98 -21.61 -2.10
N THR A 65 -19.28 -21.74 -1.88
CA THR A 65 -19.86 -22.90 -1.16
C THR A 65 -19.78 -24.14 -2.03
N LEU A 66 -20.16 -24.03 -3.30
CA LEU A 66 -20.12 -25.14 -4.23
C LEU A 66 -18.67 -25.61 -4.47
N SER A 67 -17.72 -24.69 -4.64
CA SER A 67 -16.30 -25.05 -4.79
C SER A 67 -15.74 -25.78 -3.56
N TYR A 68 -16.14 -25.37 -2.35
CA TYR A 68 -15.82 -26.10 -1.12
C TYR A 68 -16.35 -27.54 -1.14
N TRP A 69 -17.62 -27.74 -1.48
CA TRP A 69 -18.21 -29.08 -1.52
C TRP A 69 -17.64 -29.95 -2.64
N ILE A 70 -17.31 -29.36 -3.79
CA ILE A 70 -16.57 -30.04 -4.86
C ILE A 70 -15.21 -30.51 -4.32
N GLY A 71 -14.45 -29.63 -3.67
CA GLY A 71 -13.17 -30.01 -3.05
C GLY A 71 -13.33 -31.10 -1.98
N TYR A 72 -14.36 -31.00 -1.15
CA TYR A 72 -14.67 -31.96 -0.09
C TYR A 72 -14.98 -33.36 -0.65
N ARG A 73 -15.74 -33.42 -1.75
CA ARG A 73 -16.16 -34.67 -2.38
C ARG A 73 -15.06 -35.30 -3.24
N LEU A 74 -14.31 -34.52 -4.00
CA LEU A 74 -13.20 -35.02 -4.83
C LEU A 74 -12.06 -35.54 -3.97
N GLY A 75 -11.78 -34.86 -2.85
CA GLY A 75 -10.77 -35.26 -1.87
C GLY A 75 -9.34 -35.29 -2.42
N LYS A 76 -8.38 -35.55 -1.53
CA LYS A 76 -6.94 -35.58 -1.83
C LYS A 76 -6.56 -36.47 -3.03
N PRO A 77 -7.08 -37.72 -3.18
CA PRO A 77 -6.65 -38.64 -4.24
C PRO A 77 -6.95 -38.15 -5.66
N PHE A 78 -8.09 -37.48 -5.87
CA PHE A 78 -8.46 -36.95 -7.18
C PHE A 78 -7.62 -35.72 -7.55
N THR A 79 -7.38 -34.83 -6.59
CA THR A 79 -6.50 -33.67 -6.78
C THR A 79 -5.05 -34.06 -7.06
N ILE A 80 -4.53 -35.13 -6.45
CA ILE A 80 -3.17 -35.61 -6.75
C ILE A 80 -3.08 -36.17 -8.18
N LYS A 81 -4.12 -36.89 -8.63
CA LYS A 81 -4.14 -37.54 -9.95
C LYS A 81 -4.43 -36.58 -11.12
N TYR A 82 -5.28 -35.56 -10.93
CA TYR A 82 -5.74 -34.67 -12.00
C TYR A 82 -5.50 -33.18 -11.72
N GLY A 83 -4.98 -32.80 -10.56
CA GLY A 83 -4.81 -31.42 -10.11
C GLY A 83 -3.93 -30.56 -11.02
N HIS A 84 -2.94 -31.17 -11.69
CA HIS A 84 -2.09 -30.49 -12.67
C HIS A 84 -2.88 -29.92 -13.86
N ARG A 85 -4.05 -30.48 -14.21
CA ARG A 85 -4.88 -29.97 -15.34
C ARG A 85 -5.85 -28.85 -14.93
N ILE A 86 -6.10 -28.67 -13.63
CA ILE A 86 -7.12 -27.75 -13.10
C ILE A 86 -6.54 -26.68 -12.18
N HIS A 87 -5.24 -26.37 -12.30
CA HIS A 87 -4.55 -25.38 -11.47
C HIS A 87 -4.70 -25.65 -9.95
N LEU A 88 -4.74 -26.94 -9.57
CA LEU A 88 -4.74 -27.45 -8.19
C LEU A 88 -3.62 -28.49 -8.04
N GLY A 89 -2.43 -28.19 -8.55
CA GLY A 89 -1.27 -29.09 -8.44
C GLY A 89 -0.83 -29.29 -6.99
N GLU A 90 -0.10 -30.38 -6.72
CA GLU A 90 0.42 -30.67 -5.37
C GLU A 90 1.22 -29.51 -4.78
N GLU A 91 1.98 -28.79 -5.62
CA GLU A 91 2.76 -27.64 -5.20
C GLU A 91 1.90 -26.45 -4.74
N GLN A 92 0.76 -26.21 -5.40
CA GLN A 92 -0.18 -25.14 -5.04
C GLN A 92 -0.94 -25.50 -3.76
N LEU A 93 -1.36 -26.76 -3.62
CA LEU A 93 -1.98 -27.26 -2.39
C LEU A 93 -1.00 -27.16 -1.20
N ALA A 94 0.26 -27.54 -1.39
CA ALA A 94 1.31 -27.41 -0.36
C ALA A 94 1.59 -25.94 -0.01
N ARG A 95 1.56 -25.04 -0.99
CA ARG A 95 1.76 -23.60 -0.76
C ARG A 95 0.62 -22.99 0.05
N ILE A 96 -0.63 -23.34 -0.28
CA ILE A 96 -1.81 -22.87 0.45
C ILE A 96 -1.83 -23.49 1.86
N SER A 97 -1.47 -24.76 2.05
CA SER A 97 -1.41 -25.37 3.39
C SER A 97 -0.40 -24.67 4.29
N LEU A 98 0.80 -24.35 3.79
CA LEU A 98 1.80 -23.59 4.53
C LEU A 98 1.32 -22.18 4.91
N TRP A 99 0.52 -21.55 4.05
CA TRP A 99 -0.07 -20.24 4.35
C TRP A 99 -1.13 -20.34 5.45
N PHE A 100 -1.99 -21.37 5.41
CA PHE A 100 -2.98 -21.64 6.44
C PHE A 100 -2.34 -21.96 7.79
N GLU A 101 -1.27 -22.76 7.82
CA GLU A 101 -0.52 -23.04 9.06
C GLU A 101 0.06 -21.76 9.69
N LYS A 102 0.50 -20.82 8.86
CA LYS A 102 1.18 -19.60 9.33
C LYS A 102 0.25 -18.46 9.72
N TYR A 103 -0.79 -18.21 8.93
CA TYR A 103 -1.67 -17.04 9.09
C TYR A 103 -3.06 -17.41 9.63
N GLY A 104 -3.35 -18.71 9.73
CA GLY A 104 -4.64 -19.22 10.15
C GLY A 104 -5.75 -18.86 9.16
N ASP A 105 -6.99 -19.05 9.61
CA ASP A 105 -8.16 -18.91 8.76
C ASP A 105 -8.44 -17.47 8.32
N LYS A 106 -7.86 -16.47 9.01
CA LYS A 106 -8.00 -15.05 8.65
C LYS A 106 -7.50 -14.76 7.23
N LEU A 107 -6.61 -15.61 6.73
CA LEU A 107 -6.13 -15.57 5.36
C LEU A 107 -7.26 -15.72 4.33
N LEU A 108 -8.32 -16.48 4.64
CA LEU A 108 -9.46 -16.67 3.74
C LEU A 108 -10.13 -15.35 3.37
N PHE A 109 -10.22 -14.41 4.31
CA PHE A 109 -10.76 -13.09 4.05
C PHE A 109 -9.89 -12.33 3.04
N ILE A 110 -8.58 -12.32 3.26
CA ILE A 110 -7.61 -11.58 2.43
C ILE A 110 -7.49 -12.22 1.04
N ALA A 111 -7.69 -13.54 0.92
CA ALA A 111 -7.57 -14.27 -0.33
C ALA A 111 -8.52 -13.75 -1.43
N PHE A 112 -9.67 -13.17 -1.07
CA PHE A 112 -10.61 -12.55 -2.02
C PHE A 112 -10.03 -11.33 -2.75
N PHE A 113 -9.02 -10.67 -2.18
CA PHE A 113 -8.36 -9.51 -2.78
C PHE A 113 -7.19 -9.90 -3.69
N ILE A 114 -6.86 -11.20 -3.77
CA ILE A 114 -5.76 -11.70 -4.58
C ILE A 114 -6.35 -12.44 -5.79
N PRO A 115 -6.25 -11.87 -7.02
CA PRO A 115 -6.69 -12.53 -8.24
C PRO A 115 -6.07 -13.93 -8.39
N GLY A 116 -6.86 -14.89 -8.91
CA GLY A 116 -6.43 -16.28 -9.04
C GLY A 116 -6.53 -17.08 -7.74
N VAL A 117 -6.02 -16.55 -6.62
CA VAL A 117 -6.04 -17.26 -5.32
C VAL A 117 -7.47 -17.50 -4.83
N ARG A 118 -8.35 -16.49 -4.94
CA ARG A 118 -9.75 -16.60 -4.48
C ARG A 118 -10.52 -17.79 -5.07
N HIS A 119 -10.34 -18.08 -6.37
CA HIS A 119 -11.03 -19.19 -7.02
C HIS A 119 -10.56 -20.55 -6.50
N ILE A 120 -9.30 -20.66 -6.06
CA ILE A 120 -8.67 -21.92 -5.63
C ILE A 120 -8.95 -22.23 -4.16
N THR A 121 -9.05 -21.20 -3.31
CA THR A 121 -9.16 -21.38 -1.85
C THR A 121 -10.35 -22.23 -1.41
N GLY A 122 -11.51 -22.10 -2.07
CA GLY A 122 -12.69 -22.90 -1.74
C GLY A 122 -12.44 -24.40 -1.94
N TYR A 123 -11.92 -24.78 -3.11
CA TYR A 123 -11.55 -26.17 -3.39
C TYR A 123 -10.52 -26.70 -2.39
N PHE A 124 -9.48 -25.92 -2.10
CA PHE A 124 -8.44 -26.29 -1.14
C PHE A 124 -9.03 -26.58 0.26
N CYS A 125 -9.90 -25.71 0.76
CA CYS A 125 -10.53 -25.87 2.08
C CYS A 125 -11.44 -27.10 2.14
N GLY A 126 -12.11 -27.41 1.02
CA GLY A 126 -12.85 -28.65 0.86
C GLY A 126 -11.96 -29.88 0.93
N VAL A 127 -10.89 -29.91 0.11
CA VAL A 127 -9.94 -31.04 0.03
C VAL A 127 -9.26 -31.32 1.38
N THR A 128 -8.93 -30.26 2.13
CA THR A 128 -8.33 -30.35 3.47
C THR A 128 -9.34 -30.59 4.59
N ARG A 129 -10.63 -30.68 4.27
CA ARG A 129 -11.73 -30.93 5.22
C ARG A 129 -11.80 -29.91 6.36
N MET A 130 -11.51 -28.65 6.06
CA MET A 130 -11.70 -27.57 7.02
C MET A 130 -13.18 -27.51 7.44
N PRO A 131 -13.53 -27.36 8.73
CA PRO A 131 -14.93 -27.28 9.15
C PRO A 131 -15.70 -26.17 8.40
N PHE A 132 -16.79 -26.53 7.73
CA PHE A 132 -17.54 -25.63 6.84
C PHE A 132 -17.95 -24.32 7.52
N ARG A 133 -18.38 -24.36 8.80
CA ARG A 133 -18.75 -23.15 9.55
C ARG A 133 -17.60 -22.14 9.64
N ARG A 134 -16.39 -22.63 9.89
CA ARG A 134 -15.20 -21.79 10.01
C ARG A 134 -14.83 -21.21 8.65
N TYR A 135 -14.87 -22.04 7.60
CA TYR A 135 -14.67 -21.59 6.22
C TYR A 135 -15.69 -20.51 5.82
N ALA A 136 -16.98 -20.76 6.03
CA ALA A 136 -18.08 -19.87 5.64
C ALA A 136 -17.96 -18.50 6.29
N VAL A 137 -17.63 -18.41 7.59
CA VAL A 137 -17.47 -17.11 8.27
C VAL A 137 -16.42 -16.23 7.59
N TYR A 138 -15.23 -16.76 7.32
CA TYR A 138 -14.16 -15.97 6.70
C TYR A 138 -14.34 -15.79 5.19
N ALA A 139 -14.83 -16.81 4.49
CA ALA A 139 -15.03 -16.75 3.04
C ALA A 139 -16.20 -15.83 2.68
N TYR A 140 -17.33 -15.90 3.39
CA TYR A 140 -18.48 -15.06 3.09
C TYR A 140 -18.22 -13.60 3.48
N SER A 141 -17.57 -13.35 4.62
CA SER A 141 -17.19 -11.97 4.97
C SER A 141 -16.23 -11.37 3.93
N GLY A 142 -15.24 -12.15 3.46
CA GLY A 142 -14.34 -11.73 2.38
C GLY A 142 -15.08 -11.46 1.07
N ALA A 143 -15.95 -12.37 0.65
CA ALA A 143 -16.75 -12.26 -0.57
C ALA A 143 -17.68 -11.03 -0.53
N ILE A 144 -18.44 -10.85 0.54
CA ILE A 144 -19.38 -9.73 0.69
C ILE A 144 -18.62 -8.39 0.69
N PHE A 145 -17.51 -8.31 1.43
CA PHE A 145 -16.70 -7.10 1.50
C PHE A 145 -16.08 -6.77 0.13
N TRP A 146 -15.54 -7.78 -0.56
CA TRP A 146 -15.00 -7.65 -1.91
C TRP A 146 -16.06 -7.16 -2.91
N VAL A 147 -17.22 -7.82 -2.96
CA VAL A 147 -18.35 -7.41 -3.83
C VAL A 147 -18.77 -5.96 -3.55
N SER A 148 -18.98 -5.63 -2.28
CA SER A 148 -19.43 -4.30 -1.87
C SER A 148 -18.42 -3.23 -2.26
N LEU A 149 -17.12 -3.53 -2.13
CA LEU A 149 -16.04 -2.62 -2.50
C LEU A 149 -16.06 -2.30 -3.99
N PHE A 150 -16.07 -3.32 -4.87
CA PHE A 150 -15.99 -3.10 -6.32
C PHE A 150 -17.26 -2.47 -6.92
N ILE A 151 -18.44 -2.86 -6.46
CA ILE A 151 -19.69 -2.22 -6.89
C ILE A 151 -19.72 -0.75 -6.46
N SER A 152 -19.27 -0.45 -5.23
CA SER A 152 -19.21 0.93 -4.74
C SER A 152 -18.16 1.76 -5.48
N LEU A 153 -17.00 1.17 -5.79
CA LEU A 153 -15.96 1.80 -6.62
C LEU A 153 -16.50 2.15 -8.01
N GLY A 154 -17.20 1.22 -8.67
CA GLY A 154 -17.85 1.47 -9.95
C GLY A 154 -18.90 2.58 -9.89
N ARG A 155 -19.71 2.59 -8.82
CA ARG A 155 -20.72 3.64 -8.58
C ARG A 155 -20.09 5.01 -8.40
N VAL A 156 -19.02 5.09 -7.62
CA VAL A 156 -18.28 6.33 -7.41
C VAL A 156 -17.66 6.80 -8.73
N LEU A 157 -17.01 5.91 -9.47
CA LEU A 157 -16.31 6.23 -10.72
C LEU A 157 -17.25 6.66 -11.85
N GLY A 158 -18.49 6.18 -11.90
CA GLY A 158 -19.54 6.70 -12.79
C GLY A 158 -19.14 6.71 -14.28
N PRO A 159 -19.62 7.67 -15.10
CA PRO A 159 -19.41 7.73 -16.56
C PRO A 159 -17.94 7.79 -16.99
N LYS A 160 -17.08 8.22 -16.08
CA LYS A 160 -15.62 8.26 -16.24
C LYS A 160 -15.00 6.86 -16.32
N TRP A 161 -15.72 5.80 -15.93
CA TRP A 161 -15.24 4.42 -15.96
C TRP A 161 -14.76 3.94 -17.34
N GLU A 162 -15.44 4.32 -18.42
CA GLU A 162 -15.03 3.92 -19.79
C GLU A 162 -13.65 4.46 -20.17
N ALA A 163 -13.29 5.64 -19.67
CA ALA A 163 -11.97 6.25 -19.89
C ALA A 163 -10.89 5.63 -19.01
N TYR A 164 -11.21 5.27 -17.77
CA TYR A 164 -10.19 4.89 -16.77
C TYR A 164 -10.03 3.40 -16.52
N HIS A 165 -10.89 2.53 -17.07
CA HIS A 165 -10.80 1.09 -16.81
C HIS A 165 -9.42 0.49 -17.15
N ARG A 166 -8.79 0.93 -18.26
CA ARG A 166 -7.42 0.49 -18.62
C ARG A 166 -6.38 0.94 -17.58
N THR A 167 -6.54 2.16 -17.09
CA THR A 167 -5.64 2.79 -16.12
C THR A 167 -5.79 2.15 -14.73
N VAL A 168 -7.02 1.89 -14.29
CA VAL A 168 -7.32 1.20 -13.02
C VAL A 168 -6.74 -0.22 -13.02
N ASN A 169 -6.93 -1.01 -14.08
CA ASN A 169 -6.32 -2.34 -14.18
C ASN A 169 -4.78 -2.26 -14.15
N ARG A 170 -4.16 -1.30 -14.85
CA ARG A 170 -2.70 -1.11 -14.83
C ARG A 170 -2.19 -0.84 -13.41
N TYR A 171 -2.81 0.11 -12.70
CA TYR A 171 -2.38 0.46 -11.34
C TYR A 171 -2.71 -0.62 -10.31
N MET A 172 -3.81 -1.37 -10.45
CA MET A 172 -4.09 -2.53 -9.59
C MET A 172 -3.07 -3.65 -9.79
N ILE A 173 -2.63 -3.91 -11.03
CA ILE A 173 -1.56 -4.87 -11.31
C ILE A 173 -0.24 -4.39 -10.70
N ILE A 174 0.13 -3.11 -10.87
CA ILE A 174 1.33 -2.52 -10.27
C ILE A 174 1.26 -2.62 -8.74
N PHE A 175 0.15 -2.24 -8.13
CA PHE A 175 -0.07 -2.35 -6.68
C PHE A 175 0.01 -3.81 -6.20
N GLY A 176 -0.57 -4.74 -6.96
CA GLY A 176 -0.48 -6.18 -6.71
C GLY A 176 0.96 -6.70 -6.78
N LEU A 177 1.73 -6.28 -7.77
CA LEU A 177 3.15 -6.64 -7.93
C LEU A 177 4.02 -6.03 -6.83
N VAL A 178 3.82 -4.76 -6.49
CA VAL A 178 4.55 -4.04 -5.44
C VAL A 178 4.25 -4.66 -4.07
N SER A 179 2.98 -4.93 -3.76
CA SER A 179 2.59 -5.60 -2.52
C SER A 179 3.12 -7.04 -2.44
N ALA A 180 3.09 -7.80 -3.54
CA ALA A 180 3.70 -9.13 -3.62
C ALA A 180 5.22 -9.07 -3.39
N LEU A 181 5.91 -8.09 -3.99
CA LEU A 181 7.35 -7.87 -3.81
C LEU A 181 7.69 -7.47 -2.38
N LEU A 182 6.94 -6.53 -1.78
CA LEU A 182 7.10 -6.14 -0.37
C LEU A 182 6.87 -7.32 0.56
N THR A 183 5.84 -8.11 0.31
CA THR A 183 5.53 -9.31 1.10
C THR A 183 6.62 -10.37 0.94
N LEU A 184 7.16 -10.54 -0.28
CA LEU A 184 8.29 -11.41 -0.57
C LEU A 184 9.55 -10.93 0.17
N LEU A 185 9.89 -9.64 0.11
CA LEU A 185 11.04 -9.05 0.79
C LEU A 185 10.94 -9.19 2.31
N VAL A 186 9.77 -8.90 2.88
CA VAL A 186 9.49 -9.08 4.32
C VAL A 186 9.53 -10.57 4.70
N TYR A 187 9.02 -11.45 3.85
CA TYR A 187 9.06 -12.90 4.07
C TYR A 187 10.49 -13.44 4.00
N LEU A 188 11.28 -13.03 3.00
CA LEU A 188 12.69 -13.39 2.86
C LEU A 188 13.50 -12.87 4.04
N TYR A 189 13.28 -11.62 4.46
CA TYR A 189 13.89 -11.02 5.64
C TYR A 189 13.55 -11.78 6.92
N ARG A 190 12.27 -12.15 7.13
CA ARG A 190 11.84 -12.91 8.32
C ARG A 190 12.32 -14.36 8.31
N LYS A 191 12.21 -15.06 7.18
CA LYS A 191 12.54 -16.49 7.04
C LYS A 191 14.04 -16.73 7.05
N HIS A 192 14.80 -15.86 6.39
CA HIS A 192 16.24 -15.96 6.35
C HIS A 192 16.89 -14.98 7.32
N LYS A 193 16.20 -14.49 8.36
CA LYS A 193 16.77 -13.50 9.28
C LYS A 193 18.21 -13.85 9.70
N ARG A 194 18.49 -15.12 10.00
CA ARG A 194 19.86 -15.59 10.30
C ARG A 194 20.75 -15.85 9.07
N ARG A 195 20.21 -16.35 7.95
CA ARG A 195 20.98 -16.61 6.70
C ARG A 195 21.19 -15.38 5.83
N VAL A 196 20.21 -14.53 5.62
CA VAL A 196 20.34 -13.20 5.01
C VAL A 196 21.18 -12.30 5.89
N LEU A 197 21.04 -12.29 7.23
CA LEU A 197 22.04 -11.59 8.07
C LEU A 197 23.41 -12.24 7.94
N ALA A 198 23.54 -13.58 7.90
CA ALA A 198 24.84 -14.24 7.75
C ALA A 198 25.44 -14.13 6.35
N SER A 199 24.64 -14.02 5.29
CA SER A 199 25.05 -13.87 3.88
C SER A 199 25.26 -12.40 3.53
N LEU A 200 24.48 -11.47 4.10
CA LEU A 200 24.79 -10.04 4.08
C LEU A 200 26.00 -9.77 4.95
N MET A 201 26.14 -10.38 6.13
CA MET A 201 27.37 -10.32 6.94
C MET A 201 28.52 -11.00 6.20
N ALA A 202 28.31 -12.12 5.49
CA ALA A 202 29.36 -12.74 4.70
C ALA A 202 29.72 -11.90 3.48
N LEU A 203 28.78 -11.26 2.78
CA LEU A 203 29.04 -10.30 1.70
C LEU A 203 29.66 -9.01 2.22
N LEU A 204 29.27 -8.55 3.42
CA LEU A 204 29.90 -7.44 4.14
C LEU A 204 31.32 -7.82 4.54
N ILE A 205 31.53 -9.00 5.12
CA ILE A 205 32.84 -9.49 5.61
C ILE A 205 33.73 -9.85 4.43
N GLN A 206 33.19 -10.40 3.34
CA GLN A 206 33.89 -10.77 2.11
C GLN A 206 34.14 -9.53 1.25
N GLY A 207 33.23 -8.56 1.23
CA GLY A 207 33.47 -7.22 0.68
C GLY A 207 34.54 -6.46 1.49
N VAL A 208 34.49 -6.53 2.83
CA VAL A 208 35.50 -5.97 3.73
C VAL A 208 36.84 -6.70 3.62
N ARG A 209 36.86 -8.02 3.40
CA ARG A 209 38.09 -8.82 3.21
C ARG A 209 38.68 -8.68 1.81
N HIS A 210 37.84 -8.55 0.77
CA HIS A 210 38.30 -8.28 -0.60
C HIS A 210 38.83 -6.84 -0.72
N PHE A 211 38.28 -5.92 0.07
CA PHE A 211 38.82 -4.57 0.29
C PHE A 211 39.60 -4.47 1.61
N ASN A 212 40.48 -5.44 1.91
CA ASN A 212 41.38 -5.40 3.07
C ASN A 212 42.36 -4.20 3.06
N SER A 213 42.38 -3.39 2.00
CA SER A 213 43.17 -2.14 1.91
C SER A 213 42.35 -0.88 2.26
N PHE A 214 41.01 -0.97 2.33
CA PHE A 214 40.14 0.21 2.39
C PHE A 214 38.97 -0.02 3.36
N GLY A 215 39.15 0.39 4.63
CA GLY A 215 38.35 0.01 5.80
C GLY A 215 36.81 0.19 5.73
N LYS A 216 36.12 -0.47 6.69
CA LYS A 216 34.64 -0.59 6.87
C LYS A 216 33.83 0.69 6.56
N VAL A 217 34.42 1.86 6.80
CA VAL A 217 33.86 3.18 6.50
C VAL A 217 33.57 3.38 5.01
N ARG A 218 34.48 2.97 4.12
CA ARG A 218 34.34 3.18 2.67
C ARG A 218 33.25 2.30 2.05
N PHE A 219 33.03 1.10 2.57
CA PHE A 219 31.92 0.25 2.15
C PHE A 219 30.55 0.84 2.51
N LEU A 220 30.41 1.37 3.73
CA LEU A 220 29.19 2.07 4.15
C LEU A 220 28.95 3.33 3.32
N VAL A 221 30.00 4.09 3.00
CA VAL A 221 29.92 5.24 2.09
C VAL A 221 29.51 4.82 0.69
N LEU A 222 30.04 3.72 0.14
CA LEU A 222 29.65 3.18 -1.16
C LEU A 222 28.18 2.72 -1.19
N ALA A 223 27.71 2.07 -0.12
CA ALA A 223 26.31 1.67 0.00
C ALA A 223 25.36 2.89 0.10
N ALA A 224 25.73 3.89 0.91
CA ALA A 224 24.99 5.15 1.00
C ALA A 224 24.96 5.91 -0.33
N PHE A 225 26.08 5.93 -1.05
CA PHE A 225 26.18 6.52 -2.38
C PHE A 225 25.32 5.77 -3.40
N SER A 226 25.32 4.44 -3.37
CA SER A 226 24.48 3.63 -4.25
C SER A 226 22.99 3.84 -3.99
N ALA A 227 22.59 3.95 -2.71
CA ALA A 227 21.23 4.31 -2.33
C ALA A 227 20.85 5.72 -2.80
N LEU A 228 21.74 6.70 -2.62
CA LEU A 228 21.56 8.07 -3.13
C LEU A 228 21.33 8.05 -4.65
N VAL A 229 22.15 7.34 -5.43
CA VAL A 229 22.01 7.25 -6.89
C VAL A 229 20.68 6.61 -7.29
N LEU A 230 20.28 5.52 -6.62
CA LEU A 230 18.97 4.88 -6.86
C LEU A 230 17.81 5.86 -6.60
N PHE A 231 17.88 6.60 -5.50
CA PHE A 231 16.85 7.57 -5.13
C PHE A 231 16.82 8.77 -6.08
N VAL A 232 17.97 9.29 -6.48
CA VAL A 232 18.07 10.34 -7.50
C VAL A 232 17.51 9.84 -8.83
N SER A 233 17.77 8.59 -9.21
CA SER A 233 17.17 8.00 -10.42
C SER A 233 15.65 7.89 -10.31
N LEU A 234 15.10 7.54 -9.15
CA LEU A 234 13.65 7.48 -8.92
C LEU A 234 13.04 8.88 -8.98
N MET A 235 13.70 9.87 -8.38
CA MET A 235 13.33 11.28 -8.51
C MET A 235 13.33 11.74 -9.97
N LEU A 236 14.37 11.41 -10.74
CA LEU A 236 14.43 11.73 -12.17
C LEU A 236 13.30 11.07 -12.95
N GLY A 237 12.91 9.83 -12.62
CA GLY A 237 11.75 9.17 -13.21
C GLY A 237 10.45 9.93 -12.92
N LEU A 238 10.20 10.30 -11.66
CA LEU A 238 9.02 11.12 -11.31
C LEU A 238 9.01 12.48 -12.01
N ILE A 239 10.19 13.08 -12.18
CA ILE A 239 10.35 14.35 -12.91
C ILE A 239 10.04 14.17 -14.39
N GLN A 240 10.49 13.07 -15.00
CA GLN A 240 10.18 12.74 -16.39
C GLN A 240 8.68 12.50 -16.57
N ASP A 241 8.06 11.71 -15.71
CA ASP A 241 6.62 11.46 -15.72
C ASP A 241 5.81 12.76 -15.55
N PHE A 242 6.33 13.68 -14.73
CA PHE A 242 5.78 15.02 -14.53
C PHE A 242 5.86 15.85 -15.81
N LEU A 243 7.04 15.95 -16.41
CA LEU A 243 7.26 16.69 -17.66
C LEU A 243 6.50 16.08 -18.85
N ALA A 244 6.27 14.78 -18.84
CA ALA A 244 5.50 14.06 -19.86
C ALA A 244 3.97 14.18 -19.69
N GLN A 245 3.48 14.94 -18.70
CA GLN A 245 2.05 15.09 -18.36
C GLN A 245 1.32 13.77 -18.05
N GLU A 246 2.04 12.70 -17.69
CA GLU A 246 1.44 11.40 -17.41
C GLU A 246 0.58 11.40 -16.12
N PHE A 247 0.76 12.39 -15.25
CA PHE A 247 -0.02 12.53 -14.01
C PHE A 247 -1.43 13.09 -14.21
N SER A 248 -1.76 13.69 -15.35
CA SER A 248 -3.05 14.35 -15.58
C SER A 248 -4.25 13.44 -15.30
N GLN A 249 -4.22 12.20 -15.81
CA GLN A 249 -5.26 11.21 -15.57
C GLN A 249 -5.32 10.75 -14.10
N PHE A 250 -4.16 10.59 -13.46
CA PHE A 250 -4.09 10.22 -12.05
C PHE A 250 -4.68 11.30 -11.16
N ASP A 251 -4.32 12.56 -11.41
CA ASP A 251 -4.81 13.72 -10.68
C ASP A 251 -6.32 13.86 -10.79
N GLU A 252 -6.87 13.69 -12.00
CA GLU A 252 -8.30 13.81 -12.25
C GLU A 252 -9.09 12.70 -11.54
N VAL A 253 -8.64 11.44 -11.66
CA VAL A 253 -9.33 10.29 -11.06
C VAL A 253 -9.28 10.36 -9.54
N ALA A 254 -8.10 10.57 -8.97
CA ALA A 254 -7.95 10.57 -7.52
C ALA A 254 -8.71 11.76 -6.88
N SER A 255 -8.67 12.95 -7.51
CA SER A 255 -9.46 14.09 -7.04
C SER A 255 -10.96 13.80 -7.11
N TYR A 256 -11.44 13.24 -8.23
CA TYR A 256 -12.85 12.89 -8.39
C TYR A 256 -13.31 11.86 -7.35
N VAL A 257 -12.51 10.84 -7.07
CA VAL A 257 -12.81 9.84 -6.02
C VAL A 257 -12.89 10.50 -4.65
N VAL A 258 -11.91 11.36 -4.29
CA VAL A 258 -11.92 12.06 -3.00
C VAL A 258 -13.17 12.93 -2.84
N HIS A 259 -13.52 13.75 -3.83
CA HIS A 259 -14.69 14.64 -3.77
C HIS A 259 -16.03 13.90 -3.78
N THR A 260 -16.07 12.71 -4.39
CA THR A 260 -17.30 11.89 -4.42
C THR A 260 -17.49 11.11 -3.12
N VAL A 261 -16.41 10.60 -2.53
CA VAL A 261 -16.45 9.84 -1.28
C VAL A 261 -16.64 10.77 -0.07
N PHE A 262 -15.92 11.90 -0.07
CA PHE A 262 -15.95 12.88 1.01
C PHE A 262 -16.75 14.09 0.52
N GLY A 263 -18.02 14.16 0.88
CA GLY A 263 -18.89 15.29 0.58
C GLY A 263 -18.75 16.45 1.58
N PRO A 264 -19.68 17.43 1.57
CA PRO A 264 -19.65 18.60 2.46
C PRO A 264 -19.69 18.25 3.96
N GLY A 265 -20.35 17.15 4.34
CA GLY A 265 -20.40 16.70 5.74
C GLY A 265 -19.06 16.28 6.34
N TRP A 266 -18.02 16.11 5.52
CA TRP A 266 -16.66 15.78 5.97
C TRP A 266 -15.79 17.01 6.24
N GLN A 267 -16.28 18.22 5.99
CA GLN A 267 -15.48 19.44 6.03
C GLN A 267 -14.79 19.66 7.40
N ASP A 268 -15.50 19.42 8.51
CA ASP A 268 -14.93 19.56 9.85
C ASP A 268 -13.83 18.52 10.14
N ALA A 269 -14.07 17.27 9.74
CA ALA A 269 -13.09 16.19 9.88
C ALA A 269 -11.85 16.47 9.02
N MET A 270 -12.03 16.92 7.77
CA MET A 270 -10.94 17.28 6.86
C MET A 270 -10.15 18.47 7.36
N ASN A 271 -10.79 19.47 7.97
CA ASN A 271 -10.10 20.56 8.67
C ASN A 271 -9.26 20.03 9.83
N GLY A 272 -9.78 19.06 10.60
CA GLY A 272 -9.03 18.36 11.64
C GLY A 272 -7.79 17.66 11.08
N PHE A 273 -7.94 16.91 9.99
CA PHE A 273 -6.84 16.21 9.33
C PHE A 273 -5.81 17.18 8.74
N ALA A 274 -6.25 18.30 8.15
CA ALA A 274 -5.36 19.33 7.63
C ALA A 274 -4.50 19.96 8.75
N LYS A 275 -5.05 20.12 9.97
CA LYS A 275 -4.29 20.62 11.13
C LYS A 275 -3.20 19.65 11.61
N LEU A 276 -3.35 18.34 11.38
CA LEU A 276 -2.27 17.36 11.65
C LEU A 276 -1.06 17.60 10.76
N GLY A 277 -1.28 18.18 9.58
CA GLY A 277 -0.24 18.56 8.63
C GLY A 277 0.42 19.91 8.91
N SER A 278 0.26 20.48 10.11
CA SER A 278 0.68 21.85 10.42
C SER A 278 1.78 21.90 11.49
N LEU A 279 2.48 23.03 11.53
CA LEU A 279 3.49 23.33 12.55
C LEU A 279 2.96 23.18 13.98
N TYR A 280 1.66 23.42 14.22
CA TYR A 280 1.04 23.24 15.53
C TYR A 280 1.06 21.79 16.02
N PHE A 281 1.09 20.82 15.11
CA PHE A 281 1.23 19.41 15.45
C PHE A 281 2.71 18.99 15.47
N TYR A 282 3.50 19.42 14.49
CA TYR A 282 4.90 19.02 14.36
C TYR A 282 5.79 19.59 15.46
N GLY A 283 5.59 20.85 15.87
CA GLY A 283 6.40 21.49 16.92
C GLY A 283 6.41 20.69 18.23
N PRO A 284 5.23 20.40 18.83
CA PRO A 284 5.14 19.54 20.00
C PRO A 284 5.75 18.15 19.79
N LEU A 285 5.55 17.53 18.63
CA LEU A 285 6.11 16.21 18.33
C LEU A 285 7.64 16.22 18.29
N ILE A 286 8.25 17.24 17.70
CA ILE A 286 9.71 17.43 17.67
C ILE A 286 10.25 17.61 19.09
N VAL A 287 9.58 18.44 19.90
CA VAL A 287 9.96 18.66 21.31
C VAL A 287 9.86 17.37 22.12
N LEU A 288 8.76 16.62 21.98
CA LEU A 288 8.59 15.34 22.66
C LEU A 288 9.63 14.30 22.23
N THR A 289 9.99 14.29 20.94
CA THR A 289 11.04 13.43 20.40
C THR A 289 12.40 13.81 20.99
N ALA A 290 12.74 15.10 21.01
CA ALA A 290 13.97 15.59 21.61
C ALA A 290 14.05 15.24 23.10
N LEU A 291 12.97 15.42 23.86
CA LEU A 291 12.89 15.00 25.26
C LEU A 291 13.08 13.48 25.41
N GLY A 292 12.44 12.67 24.56
CA GLY A 292 12.60 11.21 24.55
C GLY A 292 14.06 10.80 24.32
N VAL A 293 14.74 11.45 23.38
CA VAL A 293 16.16 11.27 23.09
C VAL A 293 17.04 11.70 24.26
N VAL A 294 16.76 12.83 24.91
CA VAL A 294 17.53 13.30 26.08
C VAL A 294 17.40 12.32 27.26
N LEU A 295 16.20 11.80 27.49
CA LEU A 295 15.90 10.92 28.61
C LEU A 295 16.45 9.49 28.42
N ARG A 296 16.46 8.98 27.17
CA ARG A 296 16.74 7.55 26.90
C ARG A 296 17.87 7.29 25.90
N GLY A 297 18.37 8.31 25.23
CA GLY A 297 19.37 8.19 24.17
C GLY A 297 20.78 7.94 24.70
N SER A 298 21.47 6.99 24.06
CA SER A 298 22.89 6.71 24.32
C SER A 298 23.81 7.76 23.67
N ASP A 299 23.48 8.24 22.46
CA ASP A 299 24.28 9.19 21.67
C ASP A 299 23.59 10.57 21.51
N ARG A 300 23.05 11.10 22.62
CA ARG A 300 22.09 12.24 22.65
C ARG A 300 22.44 13.38 21.69
N LEU A 301 23.69 13.84 21.68
CA LEU A 301 24.14 14.98 20.89
C LEU A 301 24.02 14.72 19.37
N LEU A 302 24.39 13.51 18.95
CA LEU A 302 24.32 13.08 17.55
C LEU A 302 22.86 12.86 17.13
N GLU A 303 22.04 12.26 18.00
CA GLU A 303 20.61 12.08 17.71
C GLU A 303 19.86 13.41 17.57
N LEU A 304 20.13 14.36 18.47
CA LEU A 304 19.52 15.69 18.45
C LEU A 304 20.00 16.52 17.25
N SER A 305 21.28 16.45 16.90
CA SER A 305 21.79 17.15 15.72
C SER A 305 21.14 16.61 14.44
N PHE A 306 20.90 15.30 14.35
CA PHE A 306 20.20 14.70 13.23
C PHE A 306 18.71 15.02 13.21
N LEU A 307 18.04 15.07 14.36
CA LEU A 307 16.65 15.51 14.43
C LEU A 307 16.51 16.93 13.87
N LEU A 308 17.39 17.84 14.29
CA LEU A 308 17.42 19.21 13.78
C LEU A 308 17.75 19.27 12.28
N TRP A 309 18.77 18.52 11.85
CA TRP A 309 19.17 18.47 10.43
C TRP A 309 18.09 17.91 9.52
N VAL A 310 17.39 16.84 9.93
CA VAL A 310 16.34 16.22 9.14
C VAL A 310 15.14 17.16 8.98
N VAL A 311 14.75 17.86 10.04
CA VAL A 311 13.65 18.83 9.99
C VAL A 311 14.03 20.02 9.11
N LEU A 312 15.14 20.71 9.40
CA LEU A 312 15.55 21.89 8.66
C LEU A 312 15.92 21.58 7.19
N GLY A 313 16.65 20.50 6.96
CA GLY A 313 17.02 20.09 5.61
C GLY A 313 15.82 19.59 4.81
N GLY A 314 14.79 19.04 5.46
CA GLY A 314 13.53 18.69 4.81
C GLY A 314 12.80 19.93 4.27
N GLU A 315 12.71 20.99 5.07
CA GLU A 315 12.14 22.29 4.67
C GLU A 315 12.93 22.95 3.53
N LEU A 316 14.27 22.89 3.60
CA LEU A 316 15.14 23.41 2.55
C LEU A 316 14.99 22.62 1.23
N LEU A 317 14.92 21.29 1.32
CA LEU A 317 14.72 20.42 0.17
C LEU A 317 13.39 20.73 -0.51
N ASP A 318 12.31 20.80 0.28
CA ASP A 318 10.99 21.14 -0.21
C ASP A 318 10.98 22.49 -0.94
N THR A 319 11.49 23.54 -0.28
CA THR A 319 11.57 24.89 -0.86
C THR A 319 12.36 24.88 -2.17
N GLY A 320 13.50 24.19 -2.21
CA GLY A 320 14.33 24.07 -3.41
C GLY A 320 13.62 23.33 -4.55
N LEU A 321 12.88 22.26 -4.25
CA LEU A 321 12.11 21.53 -5.25
C LEU A 321 10.95 22.37 -5.79
N ARG A 322 10.21 23.07 -4.93
CA ARG A 322 9.10 23.95 -5.36
C ARG A 322 9.58 25.09 -6.25
N MET A 323 10.74 25.66 -5.95
CA MET A 323 11.44 26.62 -6.81
C MET A 323 12.03 26.01 -8.07
N LEU A 324 12.20 24.70 -8.18
CA LEU A 324 12.69 24.07 -9.40
C LEU A 324 11.53 23.84 -10.38
N PHE A 325 10.42 23.29 -9.89
CA PHE A 325 9.31 22.85 -10.74
C PHE A 325 8.35 23.96 -11.15
N HIS A 326 8.17 24.99 -10.31
CA HIS A 326 7.24 26.10 -10.58
C HIS A 326 5.84 25.67 -11.05
N ARG A 327 5.33 24.55 -10.53
CA ARG A 327 4.05 23.99 -11.00
C ARG A 327 2.89 24.94 -10.61
N PRO A 328 2.06 25.38 -11.57
CA PRO A 328 0.80 26.02 -11.22
C PRO A 328 -0.11 24.98 -10.54
N GLY A 329 -0.55 25.32 -9.34
CA GLY A 329 -1.38 24.48 -8.51
C GLY A 329 -2.85 24.48 -8.89
N SER A 330 -3.63 23.76 -8.09
CA SER A 330 -5.08 23.74 -8.19
C SER A 330 -5.69 25.09 -7.75
N VAL A 331 -6.94 25.30 -8.16
CA VAL A 331 -7.70 26.49 -7.76
C VAL A 331 -8.38 26.20 -6.44
N ALA A 332 -7.85 26.79 -5.36
CA ALA A 332 -8.43 26.70 -4.03
C ALA A 332 -9.21 27.98 -3.73
N ALA A 333 -10.50 27.86 -3.38
CA ALA A 333 -11.36 29.01 -3.05
C ALA A 333 -11.35 30.14 -4.11
N GLY A 334 -11.24 29.79 -5.40
CA GLY A 334 -11.22 30.75 -6.51
C GLY A 334 -9.88 31.44 -6.77
N VAL A 335 -8.83 31.11 -6.00
CA VAL A 335 -7.47 31.64 -6.17
C VAL A 335 -6.56 30.53 -6.67
N GLN A 336 -5.77 30.82 -7.71
CA GLN A 336 -4.77 29.89 -8.22
C GLN A 336 -3.57 29.86 -7.26
N VAL A 337 -3.28 28.68 -6.71
CA VAL A 337 -2.10 28.48 -5.88
C VAL A 337 -0.90 28.24 -6.80
N PHE A 338 0.27 28.79 -6.48
CA PHE A 338 1.50 28.58 -7.24
C PHE A 338 2.47 27.68 -6.46
N ASN A 339 3.37 27.01 -7.19
CA ASN A 339 4.43 26.18 -6.64
C ASN A 339 3.92 25.05 -5.73
N THR A 340 2.90 24.30 -6.17
CA THR A 340 2.30 23.24 -5.35
C THR A 340 3.03 21.90 -5.41
N PHE A 341 4.02 21.75 -6.30
CA PHE A 341 4.77 20.51 -6.47
C PHE A 341 6.22 20.63 -5.96
N PRO A 342 6.67 19.72 -5.07
CA PRO A 342 5.88 18.73 -4.35
C PRO A 342 5.00 19.36 -3.25
N SER A 343 4.12 18.56 -2.66
CA SER A 343 3.36 18.96 -1.47
C SER A 343 4.26 19.09 -0.23
N GLU A 344 4.30 20.32 0.32
CA GLU A 344 5.03 20.65 1.55
C GLU A 344 4.51 19.85 2.74
N GLU A 345 3.19 19.83 2.94
CA GLU A 345 2.58 19.22 4.12
C GLU A 345 2.78 17.71 4.15
N THR A 346 2.84 17.05 2.99
CA THR A 346 3.02 15.59 2.92
C THR A 346 4.49 15.20 3.03
N LEU A 347 5.39 16.00 2.47
CA LEU A 347 6.83 15.87 2.68
C LEU A 347 7.16 16.05 4.16
N THR A 348 6.73 17.17 4.76
CA THR A 348 6.95 17.47 6.19
C THR A 348 6.28 16.45 7.12
N SER A 349 5.06 15.99 6.80
CA SER A 349 4.39 14.91 7.54
C SER A 349 5.28 13.70 7.66
N LEU A 350 5.79 13.24 6.51
CA LEU A 350 6.60 12.04 6.46
C LEU A 350 7.95 12.27 7.13
N THR A 351 8.65 13.37 6.82
CA THR A 351 9.98 13.66 7.38
C THR A 351 9.95 13.78 8.89
N VAL A 352 9.07 14.63 9.43
CA VAL A 352 8.98 14.87 10.87
C VAL A 352 8.43 13.64 11.58
N CYS A 353 7.27 13.11 11.16
CA CYS A 353 6.63 12.01 11.88
C CYS A 353 7.40 10.69 11.72
N GLY A 354 7.89 10.42 10.52
CA GLY A 354 8.66 9.22 10.21
C GLY A 354 10.01 9.18 10.93
N PHE A 355 10.75 10.30 10.93
CA PHE A 355 12.04 10.35 11.63
C PHE A 355 11.86 10.35 13.15
N SER A 356 10.85 11.05 13.67
CA SER A 356 10.49 11.02 15.09
C SER A 356 10.12 9.61 15.55
N ALA A 357 9.28 8.90 14.78
CA ALA A 357 8.94 7.52 15.03
C ALA A 357 10.17 6.61 15.02
N PHE A 358 11.10 6.80 14.08
CA PHE A 358 12.35 6.04 14.03
C PHE A 358 13.20 6.22 15.29
N LEU A 359 13.43 7.46 15.74
CA LEU A 359 14.21 7.76 16.95
C LEU A 359 13.55 7.19 18.21
N LEU A 360 12.23 7.35 18.34
CA LEU A 360 11.49 6.86 19.51
C LEU A 360 11.46 5.32 19.54
N LEU A 361 11.12 4.68 18.42
CA LEU A 361 10.99 3.21 18.33
C LEU A 361 12.30 2.47 18.53
N ARG A 362 13.45 3.12 18.29
CA ARG A 362 14.76 2.53 18.54
C ARG A 362 14.97 2.13 20.00
N HIS A 363 14.33 2.84 20.92
CA HIS A 363 14.46 2.62 22.36
C HIS A 363 13.41 1.63 22.92
N TYR A 364 12.53 1.09 22.07
CA TYR A 364 11.48 0.13 22.46
C TYR A 364 11.71 -1.26 21.86
N SER A 365 11.68 -2.29 22.72
CA SER A 365 11.83 -3.70 22.36
C SER A 365 10.53 -4.36 21.88
N GLU A 366 9.38 -3.84 22.29
CA GLU A 366 8.08 -4.45 22.03
C GLU A 366 7.63 -4.35 20.56
N SER A 367 7.35 -5.51 19.95
CA SER A 367 7.00 -5.60 18.52
C SER A 367 5.61 -5.02 18.20
N LEU A 368 4.67 -5.09 19.14
CA LEU A 368 3.32 -4.54 18.96
C LEU A 368 3.34 -3.01 18.91
N ILE A 369 4.11 -2.37 19.80
CA ILE A 369 4.28 -0.91 19.82
C ILE A 369 4.88 -0.44 18.50
N ARG A 370 5.90 -1.15 18.01
CA ARG A 370 6.54 -0.84 16.72
C ARG A 370 5.57 -0.86 15.55
N ILE A 371 4.74 -1.90 15.47
CA ILE A 371 3.73 -2.01 14.41
C ILE A 371 2.67 -0.91 14.55
N SER A 372 2.20 -0.65 15.77
CA SER A 372 1.19 0.37 16.05
C SER A 372 1.65 1.78 15.68
N VAL A 373 2.87 2.16 16.03
CA VAL A 373 3.44 3.48 15.69
C VAL A 373 3.61 3.62 14.17
N ILE A 374 4.14 2.60 13.49
CA ILE A 374 4.27 2.63 12.03
C ILE A 374 2.90 2.80 11.34
N LEU A 375 1.89 2.03 11.78
CA LEU A 375 0.53 2.18 11.26
C LEU A 375 -0.05 3.57 11.54
N SER A 376 0.25 4.15 12.70
CA SER A 376 -0.21 5.49 13.07
C SER A 376 0.42 6.57 12.19
N VAL A 377 1.72 6.46 11.89
CA VAL A 377 2.41 7.38 10.96
C VAL A 377 1.83 7.28 9.54
N ILE A 378 1.59 6.05 9.06
CA ILE A 378 0.98 5.82 7.75
C ILE A 378 -0.42 6.42 7.70
N LEU A 379 -1.24 6.17 8.73
CA LEU A 379 -2.59 6.71 8.82
C LEU A 379 -2.57 8.24 8.84
N LEU A 380 -1.70 8.85 9.66
CA LEU A 380 -1.55 10.30 9.74
C LEU A 380 -1.20 10.89 8.38
N CYS A 381 -0.18 10.33 7.70
CA CYS A 381 0.18 10.75 6.35
C CYS A 381 -1.04 10.67 5.42
N LEU A 382 -1.71 9.52 5.34
CA LEU A 382 -2.89 9.36 4.48
C LEU A 382 -3.98 10.41 4.76
N LEU A 383 -4.28 10.69 6.02
CA LEU A 383 -5.27 11.69 6.41
C LEU A 383 -4.85 13.11 5.98
N VAL A 384 -3.58 13.49 6.19
CA VAL A 384 -3.05 14.78 5.74
C VAL A 384 -3.14 14.88 4.22
N GLY A 385 -2.68 13.87 3.48
CA GLY A 385 -2.72 13.88 2.01
C GLY A 385 -4.14 13.98 1.44
N ILE A 386 -5.09 13.20 1.97
CA ILE A 386 -6.50 13.25 1.55
C ILE A 386 -7.09 14.63 1.83
N SER A 387 -6.76 15.24 2.97
CA SER A 387 -7.27 16.58 3.30
C SER A 387 -6.83 17.65 2.29
N ARG A 388 -5.60 17.57 1.75
CA ARG A 388 -5.08 18.53 0.76
C ARG A 388 -5.81 18.42 -0.58
N ILE A 389 -6.10 17.18 -0.99
CA ILE A 389 -6.88 16.91 -2.21
C ILE A 389 -8.34 17.37 -2.02
N TYR A 390 -8.94 17.10 -0.86
CA TYR A 390 -10.31 17.51 -0.53
C TYR A 390 -10.51 19.03 -0.59
N PHE A 391 -9.55 19.83 -0.15
CA PHE A 391 -9.66 21.29 -0.21
C PHE A 391 -9.22 21.89 -1.56
N ASN A 392 -8.89 21.07 -2.55
CA ASN A 392 -8.32 21.50 -3.84
C ASN A 392 -7.10 22.42 -3.66
N VAL A 393 -6.28 22.17 -2.64
CA VAL A 393 -5.04 22.93 -2.38
C VAL A 393 -3.88 22.36 -3.21
N GLN A 394 -3.87 21.04 -3.40
CA GLN A 394 -2.82 20.31 -4.11
C GLN A 394 -3.41 19.20 -4.96
N PHE A 395 -2.72 18.88 -6.05
CA PHE A 395 -3.06 17.72 -6.86
C PHE A 395 -2.63 16.41 -6.17
N PRO A 396 -3.30 15.29 -6.46
CA PRO A 396 -2.89 13.97 -5.96
C PRO A 396 -1.42 13.61 -6.26
N SER A 397 -0.89 14.01 -7.42
CA SER A 397 0.52 13.83 -7.77
C SER A 397 1.47 14.70 -6.92
N ASP A 398 1.06 15.91 -6.54
CA ASP A 398 1.82 16.77 -5.62
C ASP A 398 1.97 16.06 -4.26
N VAL A 399 0.86 15.53 -3.76
CA VAL A 399 0.78 14.75 -2.50
C VAL A 399 1.67 13.51 -2.56
N ALA A 400 1.57 12.74 -3.64
CA ALA A 400 2.36 11.53 -3.85
C ALA A 400 3.87 11.84 -3.94
N ALA A 401 4.25 12.88 -4.68
CA ALA A 401 5.64 13.32 -4.81
C ALA A 401 6.22 13.75 -3.47
N GLY A 402 5.47 14.49 -2.64
CA GLY A 402 5.91 14.87 -1.30
C GLY A 402 6.23 13.65 -0.43
N TYR A 403 5.43 12.58 -0.47
CA TYR A 403 5.77 11.33 0.23
C TYR A 403 6.99 10.63 -0.34
N VAL A 404 7.17 10.62 -1.66
CA VAL A 404 8.36 9.99 -2.25
C VAL A 404 9.61 10.74 -1.83
N PHE A 405 9.64 12.06 -1.98
CA PHE A 405 10.80 12.88 -1.61
C PHE A 405 11.05 12.87 -0.11
N GLY A 406 10.01 12.94 0.73
CA GLY A 406 10.14 12.80 2.18
C GLY A 406 10.69 11.43 2.57
N GLY A 407 10.23 10.36 1.91
CA GLY A 407 10.71 9.00 2.14
C GLY A 407 12.19 8.82 1.78
N VAL A 408 12.62 9.38 0.65
CA VAL A 408 14.02 9.45 0.24
C VAL A 408 14.85 10.19 1.29
N TRP A 409 14.40 11.38 1.70
CA TRP A 409 15.11 12.23 2.65
C TRP A 409 15.32 11.53 4.00
N ILE A 410 14.29 10.90 4.55
CA ILE A 410 14.40 10.15 5.81
C ILE A 410 15.33 8.96 5.63
N SER A 411 15.17 8.18 4.56
CA SER A 411 15.95 6.95 4.35
C SER A 411 17.45 7.26 4.33
N LEU A 412 17.84 8.33 3.61
CA LEU A 412 19.22 8.80 3.56
C LEU A 412 19.74 9.20 4.95
N ASN A 413 18.96 9.98 5.70
CA ASN A 413 19.38 10.45 7.01
C ASN A 413 19.42 9.35 8.07
N VAL A 414 18.51 8.37 8.00
CA VAL A 414 18.55 7.17 8.85
C VAL A 414 19.81 6.36 8.60
N ILE A 415 20.17 6.15 7.33
CA ILE A 415 21.40 5.44 6.97
C ILE A 415 22.62 6.22 7.48
N LEU A 416 22.68 7.53 7.22
CA LEU A 416 23.81 8.37 7.62
C LEU A 416 23.99 8.39 9.15
N LEU A 417 22.90 8.51 9.90
CA LEU A 417 22.91 8.45 11.36
C LEU A 417 23.52 7.13 11.85
N GLU A 418 23.08 6.01 11.26
CA GLU A 418 23.51 4.68 11.67
C GLU A 418 25.00 4.44 11.36
N VAL A 419 25.45 4.92 10.20
CA VAL A 419 26.86 4.90 9.81
C VAL A 419 27.71 5.67 10.82
N LEU A 420 27.35 6.93 11.13
CA LEU A 420 28.13 7.76 12.05
C LEU A 420 28.20 7.18 13.46
N ARG A 421 27.11 6.59 13.96
CA ARG A 421 27.14 5.90 15.27
C ARG A 421 28.07 4.69 15.27
N LEU A 422 28.04 3.88 14.21
CA LEU A 422 28.93 2.72 14.09
C LEU A 422 30.40 3.13 14.03
N LEU A 423 30.73 4.27 13.41
CA LEU A 423 32.09 4.82 13.39
C LEU A 423 32.52 5.23 14.80
N ARG A 424 31.69 6.00 15.50
CA ARG A 424 31.99 6.49 16.85
C ARG A 424 32.17 5.36 17.87
N ASN A 425 31.34 4.32 17.77
CA ASN A 425 31.45 3.15 18.65
C ASN A 425 32.71 2.31 18.38
N ASN A 426 33.23 2.28 17.15
CA ASN A 426 34.49 1.59 16.86
C ASN A 426 35.71 2.39 17.33
N GLU A 427 35.71 3.71 17.20
CA GLU A 427 36.79 4.57 17.70
C GLU A 427 36.93 4.45 19.24
N ALA A 428 35.81 4.40 19.96
CA ALA A 428 35.78 4.20 21.40
C ALA A 428 36.24 2.80 21.87
N LEU A 429 36.32 1.81 20.97
CA LEU A 429 36.86 0.48 21.27
C LEU A 429 38.36 0.35 20.97
N THR A 430 38.93 1.33 20.26
CA THR A 430 40.34 1.35 19.84
C THR A 430 41.20 2.37 20.61
N ALA A 431 40.56 3.28 21.34
CA ALA A 431 41.19 4.17 22.32
C ALA A 431 41.10 3.55 23.72
#